data_AF-A0A3P8WBQ9-F1
#
_entry.id   AF-A0A3P8WBQ9-F1
#
_cell.length_a   1.000
_cell.length_b   1.000
_cell.length_c   1.000
_cell.angle_alpha   90.00
_cell.angle_beta   90.00
_cell.angle_gamma   90.00
#
_symmetry.space_group_name_H-M   'P 1'
#
loop_
_entity.id
_entity.type
_entity.pdbx_description
1 polymer ?
#
loop_
_entity_poly.entity_id
_entity_poly.type
_entity_poly.pdbx_seq_one_letter_code
_entity_poly.pdbx_strand_id
1 'polypeptide(L)'
;ISLISWNYQLSVHCCPTEGSYPRTKASQVCGISVQLEMLELWQQFNQLCTEMIVTKAGRRMFPTFQVQISGMDPTAEYILLMDFIPVDDKRYRLDPHSADIAAPSRMHFHPDSPASGSQWMKQTVSFDTLKLTNNLLDDNGHVSTYFQ
;
A
#
# COMPACT_ATOMS: atom_id res chain seq x y z
N ILE A 1 16.33 -11.43 -7.43
CA ILE A 1 15.08 -11.62 -6.69
C ILE A 1 15.33 -10.96 -5.35
N SER A 2 14.81 -9.75 -5.14
CA SER A 2 14.86 -9.11 -3.83
C SER A 2 13.56 -9.40 -3.09
N LEU A 3 13.65 -9.49 -1.78
CA LEU A 3 12.58 -9.93 -0.88
C LEU A 3 12.22 -8.76 0.04
N ILE A 4 10.95 -8.40 0.13
CA ILE A 4 10.47 -7.30 1.00
C ILE A 4 9.77 -7.86 2.24
N SER A 5 10.18 -7.41 3.43
CA SER A 5 9.47 -7.63 4.69
C SER A 5 8.26 -6.70 4.81
N TRP A 6 7.05 -7.26 4.91
CA TRP A 6 5.80 -6.54 5.13
C TRP A 6 5.30 -6.76 6.55
N ASN A 7 5.18 -5.69 7.35
CA ASN A 7 4.51 -5.73 8.66
C ASN A 7 3.04 -5.30 8.50
N TYR A 8 2.10 -6.13 8.95
CA TYR A 8 0.64 -5.91 8.86
C TYR A 8 0.10 -4.85 9.82
N GLN A 9 0.82 -3.75 9.99
CA GLN A 9 0.24 -2.61 10.68
C GLN A 9 -0.67 -1.90 9.68
N LEU A 10 -1.94 -2.33 9.62
CA LEU A 10 -3.06 -1.56 9.08
C LEU A 10 -3.23 -0.30 9.95
N SER A 11 -2.27 0.59 9.81
CA SER A 11 -2.44 1.95 10.25
C SER A 11 -3.20 2.66 9.16
N VAL A 12 -4.29 3.30 9.53
CA VAL A 12 -4.77 4.46 8.78
C VAL A 12 -3.79 5.59 9.11
N HIS A 13 -2.51 5.46 8.72
CA HIS A 13 -1.52 6.53 8.87
C HIS A 13 -1.78 7.56 7.77
N CYS A 14 -2.72 8.43 8.11
CA CYS A 14 -2.80 9.79 7.65
C CYS A 14 -1.40 10.44 7.73
N CYS A 15 -0.79 10.75 6.57
CA CYS A 15 0.61 11.20 6.40
C CYS A 15 1.11 12.12 7.53
N PRO A 16 2.34 11.91 8.06
CA PRO A 16 3.00 12.89 8.89
C PRO A 16 3.72 13.90 8.00
N THR A 17 3.22 15.14 7.96
CA THR A 17 4.08 16.29 7.73
C THR A 17 4.22 17.00 9.07
N GLU A 18 5.47 17.12 9.54
CA GLU A 18 5.79 17.92 10.72
C GLU A 18 5.31 19.35 10.50
N GLY A 19 4.30 19.74 11.27
CA GLY A 19 3.60 21.00 11.10
C GLY A 19 2.25 20.99 11.82
N SER A 20 2.32 21.04 13.15
CA SER A 20 1.27 21.39 14.11
C SER A 20 -0.12 21.76 13.56
N TYR A 21 -1.02 20.78 13.39
CA TYR A 21 -2.48 20.99 13.47
C TYR A 21 -3.13 19.78 14.13
N PRO A 22 -4.11 19.95 15.04
CA PRO A 22 -4.84 18.83 15.63
C PRO A 22 -5.65 18.17 14.52
N ARG A 23 -5.20 17.02 14.02
CA ARG A 23 -5.88 16.27 12.96
C ARG A 23 -7.07 15.53 13.56
N THR A 24 -8.18 16.26 13.74
CA THR A 24 -9.50 15.63 13.86
C THR A 24 -9.66 14.71 12.67
N LYS A 25 -10.00 13.42 12.87
CA LYS A 25 -10.40 12.54 11.75
C LYS A 25 -11.40 13.33 10.92
N ALA A 26 -11.21 13.41 9.60
CA ALA A 26 -12.25 14.00 8.76
C ALA A 26 -13.55 13.25 9.08
N SER A 27 -14.62 13.96 9.44
CA SER A 27 -15.87 13.33 9.93
C SER A 27 -16.38 12.27 8.96
N GLN A 28 -16.17 12.50 7.66
CA GLN A 28 -16.50 11.58 6.56
C GLN A 28 -15.76 10.22 6.53
N VAL A 29 -14.70 10.03 7.33
CA VAL A 29 -14.01 8.73 7.47
C VAL A 29 -14.08 8.17 8.89
N CYS A 30 -14.78 8.86 9.79
CA CYS A 30 -15.01 8.37 11.14
C CYS A 30 -16.03 7.20 11.09
N GLY A 31 -15.64 6.03 11.59
CA GLY A 31 -16.52 4.84 11.61
C GLY A 31 -16.29 3.87 10.45
N ILE A 32 -15.41 4.20 9.49
CA ILE A 32 -14.98 3.24 8.48
C ILE A 32 -14.13 2.14 9.15
N SER A 33 -14.47 0.88 8.86
CA SER A 33 -13.74 -0.31 9.30
C SER A 33 -13.24 -1.09 8.09
N VAL A 34 -12.04 -1.64 8.20
CA VAL A 34 -11.37 -2.42 7.14
C VAL A 34 -10.91 -3.74 7.74
N GLN A 35 -11.29 -4.85 7.11
CA GLN A 35 -10.93 -6.20 7.53
C GLN A 35 -10.08 -6.85 6.44
N LEU A 36 -8.93 -7.40 6.82
CA LEU A 36 -8.04 -8.14 5.93
C LEU A 36 -8.63 -9.52 5.66
N GLU A 37 -8.80 -9.87 4.40
CA GLU A 37 -9.17 -11.22 3.98
C GLU A 37 -7.99 -12.18 4.11
N MET A 38 -8.29 -13.47 4.31
CA MET A 38 -7.27 -14.52 4.48
C MET A 38 -6.27 -14.21 5.60
N LEU A 39 -6.75 -13.62 6.70
CA LEU A 39 -5.91 -13.20 7.83
C LEU A 39 -5.00 -14.33 8.36
N GLU A 40 -5.50 -15.56 8.44
CA GLU A 40 -4.71 -16.71 8.90
C GLU A 40 -3.51 -17.00 7.99
N LEU A 41 -3.68 -16.88 6.67
CA LEU A 41 -2.58 -17.06 5.71
C LEU A 41 -1.55 -15.95 5.88
N TRP A 42 -2.01 -14.71 6.00
CA TRP A 42 -1.12 -13.57 6.25
C TRP A 42 -0.35 -13.72 7.57
N GLN A 43 -0.98 -14.25 8.62
CA GLN A 43 -0.30 -14.54 9.89
C GLN A 43 0.77 -15.63 9.75
N GLN A 44 0.52 -16.69 8.98
CA GLN A 44 1.53 -17.71 8.68
C GLN A 44 2.73 -17.12 7.94
N PHE A 45 2.49 -16.29 6.93
CA PHE A 45 3.55 -15.56 6.23
C PHE A 45 4.28 -14.58 7.14
N ASN A 46 3.59 -13.92 8.06
CA ASN A 46 4.21 -13.01 9.02
C ASN A 46 5.20 -13.74 9.95
N GLN A 47 4.81 -14.91 10.46
CA GLN A 47 5.64 -15.72 11.35
C GLN A 47 6.95 -16.16 10.71
N LEU A 48 6.98 -16.28 9.38
CA LEU A 48 8.15 -16.66 8.60
C LEU A 48 8.93 -15.47 8.04
N CYS A 49 8.60 -14.24 8.48
CA CYS A 49 9.00 -12.99 7.84
C CYS A 49 8.47 -12.93 6.39
N THR A 50 7.34 -12.25 6.19
CA THR A 50 6.72 -12.17 4.85
C THR A 50 7.73 -11.62 3.85
N GLU A 51 7.95 -12.30 2.74
CA GLU A 51 8.89 -11.88 1.70
C GLU A 51 8.19 -11.72 0.35
N MET A 52 8.33 -10.55 -0.28
CA MET A 52 7.76 -10.29 -1.61
C MET A 52 8.83 -10.27 -2.71
N ILE A 53 8.58 -10.96 -3.81
CA ILE A 53 9.48 -10.97 -4.98
C ILE A 53 9.31 -9.67 -5.79
N VAL A 54 10.43 -9.00 -6.09
CA VAL A 54 10.47 -7.89 -7.06
C VAL A 54 11.26 -8.27 -8.32
N THR A 55 10.78 -7.81 -9.47
CA THR A 55 11.42 -8.06 -10.78
C THR A 55 11.38 -6.80 -11.65
N LYS A 56 12.23 -6.72 -12.68
CA LYS A 56 12.23 -5.59 -13.63
C LYS A 56 10.89 -5.38 -14.34
N ALA A 57 10.19 -6.48 -14.64
CA ALA A 57 8.91 -6.46 -15.34
C ALA A 57 7.69 -6.26 -14.41
N GLY A 58 7.93 -6.13 -13.10
CA GLY A 58 6.89 -6.13 -12.08
C GLY A 58 6.40 -7.54 -11.73
N ARG A 59 6.17 -7.79 -10.44
CA ARG A 59 5.60 -9.04 -9.92
C ARG A 59 4.45 -8.75 -8.96
N ARG A 60 3.35 -9.49 -9.09
CA ARG A 60 2.22 -9.40 -8.15
C ARG A 60 2.62 -9.88 -6.77
N MET A 61 2.03 -9.28 -5.74
CA MET A 61 2.21 -9.71 -4.36
C MET A 61 1.62 -11.10 -4.12
N PHE A 62 2.19 -11.81 -3.16
CA PHE A 62 1.60 -13.03 -2.62
C PHE A 62 1.82 -13.09 -1.10
N PRO A 63 0.76 -13.33 -0.30
CA PRO A 63 -0.64 -13.39 -0.68
C PRO A 63 -1.18 -12.10 -1.34
N THR A 64 -2.26 -12.20 -2.10
CA THR A 64 -2.92 -11.02 -2.68
C THR A 64 -3.54 -10.18 -1.55
N PHE A 65 -3.34 -8.86 -1.58
CA PHE A 65 -3.93 -7.95 -0.61
C PHE A 65 -5.41 -7.71 -0.94
N GLN A 66 -6.28 -8.15 -0.02
CA GLN A 66 -7.72 -8.13 -0.17
C GLN A 66 -8.37 -7.68 1.13
N VAL A 67 -9.36 -6.79 1.04
CA VAL A 67 -10.03 -6.23 2.21
C VAL A 67 -11.54 -6.17 2.03
N GLN A 68 -12.27 -6.37 3.12
CA GLN A 68 -13.68 -6.02 3.22
C GLN A 68 -13.82 -4.70 3.97
N ILE A 69 -14.57 -3.77 3.40
CA ILE A 69 -14.75 -2.42 3.94
C ILE A 69 -16.19 -2.24 4.40
N SER A 70 -16.38 -1.56 5.53
CA SER A 70 -17.70 -1.20 6.06
C SER A 70 -17.68 0.19 6.70
N GLY A 71 -18.86 0.78 6.92
CA GLY A 71 -19.00 2.07 7.60
C GLY A 71 -18.70 3.32 6.76
N MET A 72 -18.61 3.18 5.43
CA MET A 72 -18.51 4.32 4.50
C MET A 72 -19.89 4.96 4.28
N ASP A 73 -19.94 6.25 3.97
CA ASP A 73 -21.18 6.89 3.50
C ASP A 73 -21.56 6.28 2.14
N PRO A 74 -22.76 5.67 1.99
CA PRO A 74 -23.17 5.02 0.75
C PRO A 74 -23.18 5.93 -0.48
N THR A 75 -23.34 7.25 -0.28
CA THR A 75 -23.54 8.27 -1.32
C THR A 75 -22.29 9.11 -1.61
N ALA A 76 -21.32 9.15 -0.69
CA ALA A 76 -20.08 9.88 -0.91
C ALA A 76 -19.12 9.10 -1.82
N GLU A 77 -18.31 9.84 -2.58
CA GLU A 77 -17.24 9.27 -3.42
C GLU A 77 -15.93 9.15 -2.66
N TYR A 78 -15.25 8.02 -2.86
CA TYR A 78 -13.97 7.69 -2.23
C TYR A 78 -12.97 7.22 -3.28
N ILE A 79 -11.71 7.55 -3.04
CA ILE A 79 -10.54 7.05 -3.78
C ILE A 79 -9.79 6.11 -2.84
N LEU A 80 -9.50 4.90 -3.32
CA LEU A 80 -8.68 3.94 -2.60
C LEU A 80 -7.31 3.84 -3.26
N LEU A 81 -6.28 3.85 -2.44
CA LEU A 81 -4.89 3.63 -2.85
C LEU A 81 -4.15 2.81 -1.80
N MET A 82 -3.09 2.15 -2.23
CA MET A 82 -2.15 1.43 -1.37
C MET A 82 -0.79 2.12 -1.45
N ASP A 83 -0.23 2.48 -0.29
CA ASP A 83 1.08 3.12 -0.16
C ASP A 83 2.08 2.18 0.54
N PHE A 84 3.34 2.23 0.11
CA PHE A 84 4.43 1.40 0.62
C PHE A 84 5.42 2.28 1.39
N ILE A 85 5.30 2.23 2.71
CA ILE A 85 6.17 2.99 3.62
C ILE A 85 7.25 2.04 4.18
N PRO A 86 8.55 2.40 4.08
CA PRO A 86 9.62 1.64 4.70
C PRO A 86 9.38 1.46 6.21
N VAL A 87 9.61 0.25 6.72
CA VAL A 87 9.46 -0.05 8.14
C VAL A 87 10.61 0.53 8.97
N ASP A 88 11.79 0.70 8.40
CA ASP A 88 12.93 1.35 9.04
C ASP A 88 13.60 2.41 8.14
N ASP A 89 14.23 3.40 8.78
CA ASP A 89 15.03 4.44 8.12
C ASP A 89 16.44 3.96 7.75
N LYS A 90 16.66 2.65 7.72
CA LYS A 90 17.97 2.09 7.35
C LYS A 90 18.15 2.22 5.84
N ARG A 91 18.67 3.38 5.45
CA ARG A 91 19.32 3.56 4.14
C ARG A 91 20.53 2.64 4.08
N TYR A 92 20.34 1.42 3.58
CA TYR A 92 21.45 0.66 3.01
C TYR A 92 21.97 1.51 1.84
N ARG A 93 23.11 2.18 2.09
CA ARG A 93 23.64 3.29 1.29
C ARG A 93 23.63 2.95 -0.21
N LEU A 94 22.97 3.79 -1.01
CA LEU A 94 23.40 4.03 -2.38
C LEU A 94 24.31 5.25 -2.38
N ASP A 95 25.31 5.20 -3.26
CA ASP A 95 26.35 6.20 -3.40
C ASP A 95 25.81 7.63 -3.40
N PRO A 96 26.55 8.60 -2.83
CA PRO A 96 26.11 10.00 -2.69
C PRO A 96 25.81 10.71 -4.03
N HIS A 97 26.08 10.08 -5.17
CA HIS A 97 25.78 10.57 -6.51
C HIS A 97 24.38 10.17 -7.04
N SER A 98 23.63 9.37 -6.29
CA SER A 98 22.31 8.85 -6.70
C SER A 98 21.11 9.60 -6.11
N ALA A 99 21.36 10.68 -5.36
CA ALA A 99 20.35 11.45 -4.63
C ALA A 99 19.40 12.28 -5.52
N ASP A 100 19.66 12.37 -6.83
CA ASP A 100 18.87 13.16 -7.79
C ASP A 100 17.73 12.37 -8.46
N ILE A 101 17.61 11.06 -8.20
CA ILE A 101 16.50 10.26 -8.75
C ILE A 101 15.27 10.49 -7.87
N ALA A 102 14.32 11.28 -8.39
CA ALA A 102 13.00 11.47 -7.77
C ALA A 102 12.48 10.12 -7.27
N ALA A 103 12.14 10.05 -5.98
CA ALA A 103 11.67 8.81 -5.38
C ALA A 103 10.50 8.27 -6.23
N PRO A 104 10.63 7.06 -6.82
CA PRO A 104 9.62 6.56 -7.73
C PRO A 104 8.29 6.36 -7.02
N SER A 105 7.21 6.36 -7.81
CA SER A 105 5.83 6.34 -7.29
C SER A 105 5.61 5.16 -6.33
N ARG A 106 5.30 5.49 -5.07
CA ARG A 106 5.10 4.51 -3.98
C ARG A 106 3.63 4.09 -3.82
N MET A 107 2.74 4.75 -4.56
CA MET A 107 1.31 4.64 -4.41
C MET A 107 0.70 3.93 -5.61
N HIS A 108 -0.21 3.00 -5.34
CA HIS A 108 -1.02 2.34 -6.35
C HIS A 108 -2.50 2.65 -6.10
N PHE A 109 -3.14 3.33 -7.06
CA PHE A 109 -4.58 3.60 -7.00
C PHE A 109 -5.36 2.37 -7.42
N HIS A 110 -6.43 2.06 -6.68
CA HIS A 110 -7.33 0.98 -7.08
C HIS A 110 -8.04 1.39 -8.38
N PRO A 111 -8.13 0.50 -9.39
CA PRO A 111 -8.67 0.83 -10.72
C PRO A 111 -10.13 1.31 -10.70
N ASP A 112 -10.91 0.85 -9.72
CA ASP A 112 -12.30 1.29 -9.54
C ASP A 112 -12.44 2.70 -8.93
N SER A 113 -11.34 3.38 -8.61
CA SER A 113 -11.39 4.75 -8.06
C SER A 113 -11.61 5.80 -9.16
N PRO A 114 -12.40 6.86 -8.89
CA PRO A 114 -13.26 7.05 -7.71
C PRO A 114 -14.52 6.18 -7.79
N ALA A 115 -15.03 5.76 -6.63
CA ALA A 115 -16.32 5.06 -6.53
C ALA A 115 -17.06 5.41 -5.23
N SER A 116 -18.37 5.18 -5.22
CA SER A 116 -19.22 5.45 -4.06
C SER A 116 -18.91 4.50 -2.89
N GLY A 117 -19.19 4.92 -1.65
CA GLY A 117 -19.06 4.03 -0.49
C GLY A 117 -19.91 2.77 -0.62
N SER A 118 -21.10 2.87 -1.22
CA SER A 118 -21.94 1.70 -1.51
C SER A 118 -21.29 0.70 -2.47
N GLN A 119 -20.53 1.18 -3.46
CA GLN A 119 -19.79 0.32 -4.38
C GLN A 119 -18.60 -0.35 -3.67
N TRP A 120 -17.83 0.38 -2.87
CA TRP A 120 -16.69 -0.16 -2.11
C TRP A 120 -17.10 -1.19 -1.07
N MET A 121 -18.24 -1.00 -0.41
CA MET A 121 -18.73 -1.93 0.60
C MET A 121 -19.51 -3.13 0.02
N LYS A 122 -19.72 -3.18 -1.31
CA LYS A 122 -20.53 -4.22 -1.95
C LYS A 122 -19.88 -5.61 -1.90
N GLN A 123 -18.56 -5.67 -2.01
CA GLN A 123 -17.78 -6.90 -2.06
C GLN A 123 -16.35 -6.64 -1.61
N THR A 124 -15.56 -7.71 -1.45
CA THR A 124 -14.12 -7.62 -1.19
C THR A 124 -13.41 -6.78 -2.26
N VAL A 125 -12.61 -5.83 -1.80
CA VAL A 125 -11.72 -4.99 -2.62
C VAL A 125 -10.37 -5.68 -2.73
N SER A 126 -9.82 -5.79 -3.95
CA SER A 126 -8.61 -6.57 -4.23
C SER A 126 -7.56 -5.75 -4.97
N PHE A 127 -6.33 -5.78 -4.46
CA PHE A 127 -5.16 -5.17 -5.10
C PHE A 127 -4.35 -6.22 -5.88
N ASP A 128 -5.02 -7.04 -6.70
CA ASP A 128 -4.43 -8.16 -7.45
C ASP A 128 -3.63 -7.73 -8.69
N THR A 129 -3.92 -6.54 -9.21
CA THR A 129 -3.20 -5.93 -10.33
C THR A 129 -1.94 -5.20 -9.89
N LEU A 130 -1.77 -4.95 -8.59
CA LEU A 130 -0.59 -4.31 -8.03
C LEU A 130 0.64 -5.16 -8.29
N LYS A 131 1.68 -4.53 -8.85
CA LYS A 131 2.98 -5.16 -9.10
C LYS A 131 4.10 -4.36 -8.45
N LEU A 132 5.07 -5.10 -7.92
CA LEU A 132 6.29 -4.59 -7.34
C LEU A 132 7.44 -4.73 -8.34
N THR A 133 8.17 -3.64 -8.56
CA THR A 133 9.32 -3.61 -9.46
C THR A 133 10.58 -3.10 -8.76
N ASN A 134 11.74 -3.52 -9.26
CA ASN A 134 13.03 -2.90 -8.92
C ASN A 134 13.55 -1.99 -10.05
N ASN A 135 12.76 -1.77 -11.10
CA ASN A 135 13.06 -0.79 -12.14
C ASN A 135 12.65 0.61 -11.66
N LEU A 136 13.62 1.52 -11.60
CA LEU A 136 13.43 2.89 -11.12
C LEU A 136 12.90 3.81 -12.21
N LEU A 137 13.09 3.38 -13.47
CA LEU A 137 12.62 4.03 -14.68
C LEU A 137 11.40 3.29 -15.22
N ASP A 138 10.61 2.66 -14.34
CA ASP A 138 9.36 2.00 -14.73
C ASP A 138 8.34 3.06 -15.19
N ASP A 139 7.83 2.91 -16.41
CA ASP A 139 6.79 3.74 -17.01
C ASP A 139 5.41 3.04 -17.00
N ASN A 140 5.36 1.80 -16.48
CA ASN A 140 4.15 0.97 -16.39
C ASN A 140 3.29 1.27 -15.15
N GLY A 141 3.75 2.16 -14.26
CA GLY A 141 3.04 2.51 -13.03
C GLY A 141 3.11 1.41 -11.96
N HIS A 142 4.10 0.52 -12.02
CA HIS A 142 4.38 -0.42 -10.95
C HIS A 142 4.93 0.31 -9.72
N VAL A 143 4.72 -0.27 -8.53
CA VAL A 143 5.31 0.27 -7.31
C VAL A 143 6.80 -0.10 -7.29
N SER A 144 7.67 0.89 -7.49
CA SER A 144 9.11 0.68 -7.41
C SER A 144 9.57 0.68 -5.96
N THR A 145 10.22 -0.40 -5.55
CA THR A 145 10.74 -0.56 -4.18
C THR A 145 12.24 -0.86 -4.22
N TYR A 146 12.98 -0.32 -3.27
CA TYR A 146 14.43 -0.50 -3.12
C TYR A 146 14.70 -1.24 -1.83
N PHE A 147 15.08 -2.51 -1.90
CA PHE A 147 15.79 -3.18 -0.82
C PHE A 147 16.80 -4.14 -1.45
N GLN A 148 18.06 -4.02 -1.06
CA GLN A 148 19.14 -4.93 -1.43
C GLN A 148 19.59 -5.68 -0.19
#